data_AF-A0A4Q3DTZ8-F1
#
_entry.id   AF-A0A4Q3DTZ8-F1
#
_cell.length_a   1.000
_cell.length_b   1.000
_cell.length_c   1.000
_cell.angle_alpha   90.00
_cell.angle_beta   90.00
_cell.angle_gamma   90.00
#
_symmetry.space_group_name_H-M   'P 1'
#
loop_
_entity.id
_entity.type
_entity.pdbx_description
1 polymer ?
#
loop_
_entity_poly.entity_id
_entity_poly.type
_entity_poly.pdbx_seq_one_letter_code
_entity_poly.pdbx_strand_id
1 'polypeptide(L)'
;MPLDADLHAPVRIVNAEGRGPFVIVVDHASNRIPPRWGDLGLTAAERVRHIAWDPGALAVSLRLSELLDAPVVQSTVSRLVIDCNRDTDAPDLVPLVSELTEIPGNAALTADDRNWRIATAHAPFHAAIERVLSARDAAGQPSILVCMHSFTPVYKGVQRPWPIGLIHARDQRYTAALRDALAADAADLNVGWNEPYSALNGVTYTLEHHGDGNGLDATMIEIRHDEILEPNGVARWADRLARCLTEARVAIGGAAVHSGAVATGGPI
;
A
#
# COMPACT_ATOMS: atom_id res chain seq x y z
N MET A 1 37.11 -0.54 0.68
CA MET A 1 35.91 -1.06 1.39
C MET A 1 35.13 -1.87 0.38
N PRO A 2 34.87 -3.17 0.59
CA PRO A 2 34.08 -3.91 -0.38
C PRO A 2 32.61 -3.51 -0.22
N LEU A 3 32.12 -2.78 -1.21
CA LEU A 3 30.70 -2.56 -1.51
C LEU A 3 30.09 -3.90 -1.92
N ASP A 4 29.65 -4.76 -0.98
CA ASP A 4 29.05 -6.05 -1.41
C ASP A 4 28.06 -6.71 -0.43
N ALA A 5 27.54 -5.97 0.56
CA ALA A 5 26.36 -6.40 1.34
C ALA A 5 25.14 -5.48 1.18
N ASP A 6 25.31 -4.38 0.42
CA ASP A 6 24.30 -3.36 0.10
C ASP A 6 23.62 -3.61 -1.28
N LEU A 7 23.86 -4.75 -1.93
CA LEU A 7 23.47 -5.07 -3.32
C LEU A 7 21.95 -5.18 -3.60
N HIS A 8 21.08 -4.88 -2.63
CA HIS A 8 19.64 -4.84 -2.87
C HIS A 8 19.14 -3.40 -2.82
N ALA A 9 18.80 -2.87 -4.01
CA ALA A 9 18.17 -1.57 -4.19
C ALA A 9 16.98 -1.40 -3.21
N PRO A 10 16.80 -0.20 -2.62
CA PRO A 10 15.76 0.05 -1.62
C PRO A 10 14.34 -0.11 -2.16
N VAL A 11 14.20 -0.08 -3.48
CA VAL A 11 12.94 -0.23 -4.20
C VAL A 11 13.12 -1.23 -5.34
N ARG A 12 12.08 -2.00 -5.62
CA ARG A 12 11.96 -2.80 -6.85
C ARG A 12 10.66 -2.42 -7.55
N ILE A 13 10.71 -2.44 -8.89
CA ILE A 13 9.54 -2.25 -9.73
C ILE A 13 9.36 -3.54 -10.54
N VAL A 14 8.17 -4.12 -10.48
CA VAL A 14 7.76 -5.28 -11.28
C VAL A 14 6.74 -4.80 -12.31
N ASN A 15 6.82 -5.35 -13.53
CA ASN A 15 5.96 -4.95 -14.65
C ASN A 15 5.91 -3.43 -14.88
N ALA A 16 7.08 -2.78 -14.92
CA ALA A 16 7.19 -1.31 -15.01
C ALA A 16 6.44 -0.70 -16.21
N GLU A 17 6.28 -1.48 -17.28
CA GLU A 17 5.62 -1.08 -18.53
C GLU A 17 4.15 -1.55 -18.61
N GLY A 18 3.59 -2.08 -17.51
CA GLY A 18 2.22 -2.60 -17.47
C GLY A 18 1.19 -1.57 -17.94
N ARG A 19 0.29 -1.98 -18.83
CA ARG A 19 -0.61 -1.09 -19.57
C ARG A 19 -2.01 -0.99 -18.97
N GLY A 20 -2.32 -1.81 -17.97
CA GLY A 20 -3.52 -1.70 -17.18
C GLY A 20 -3.61 -0.35 -16.48
N PRO A 21 -4.80 0.07 -16.00
CA PRO A 21 -4.99 1.41 -15.43
C PRO A 21 -4.49 1.54 -14.00
N PHE A 22 -4.00 0.47 -13.39
CA PHE A 22 -3.67 0.43 -11.97
C PHE A 22 -2.17 0.60 -11.76
N VAL A 23 -1.80 1.25 -10.66
CA VAL A 23 -0.43 1.27 -10.15
C VAL A 23 -0.49 0.76 -8.71
N ILE A 24 0.15 -0.37 -8.45
CA ILE A 24 0.11 -1.03 -7.15
C ILE A 24 1.37 -0.64 -6.37
N VAL A 25 1.18 -0.23 -5.12
CA VAL A 25 2.27 0.16 -4.22
C VAL A 25 2.25 -0.69 -2.97
N VAL A 26 3.43 -1.14 -2.52
CA VAL A 26 3.59 -1.99 -1.34
C VAL A 26 4.77 -1.48 -0.50
N ASP A 27 4.51 -0.59 0.45
CA ASP A 27 5.54 0.07 1.26
C ASP A 27 6.10 -0.87 2.35
N HIS A 28 5.32 -1.87 2.76
CA HIS A 28 5.71 -2.87 3.77
C HIS A 28 6.01 -4.25 3.18
N ALA A 29 6.51 -4.32 1.94
CA ALA A 29 6.65 -5.57 1.20
C ALA A 29 7.75 -6.52 1.72
N SER A 30 8.64 -6.06 2.59
CA SER A 30 9.87 -6.76 2.98
C SER A 30 10.16 -6.59 4.45
N ASN A 31 10.61 -7.64 5.12
CA ASN A 31 11.16 -7.59 6.48
C ASN A 31 12.69 -7.48 6.51
N ARG A 32 13.33 -7.25 5.36
CA ARG A 32 14.79 -7.15 5.28
C ARG A 32 15.29 -5.95 6.07
N ILE A 33 16.22 -6.19 6.98
CA ILE A 33 17.01 -5.17 7.66
C ILE A 33 18.41 -5.18 7.02
N PRO A 34 18.80 -4.14 6.26
CA PRO A 34 20.15 -4.03 5.73
C PRO A 34 21.24 -4.17 6.79
N PRO A 35 22.38 -4.81 6.47
CA PRO A 35 23.42 -5.15 7.45
C PRO A 35 23.94 -3.98 8.29
N ARG A 36 23.93 -2.76 7.74
CA ARG A 36 24.31 -1.53 8.46
C ARG A 36 23.52 -1.32 9.76
N TRP A 37 22.29 -1.82 9.85
CA TRP A 37 21.42 -1.70 11.02
C TRP A 37 21.39 -2.96 11.89
N GLY A 38 22.24 -3.95 11.57
CA GLY A 38 22.29 -5.23 12.27
C GLY A 38 20.92 -5.91 12.30
N ASP A 39 20.45 -6.25 13.49
CA ASP A 39 19.14 -6.81 13.74
C ASP A 39 18.17 -5.86 14.45
N LEU A 40 18.53 -4.58 14.58
CA LEU A 40 17.83 -3.58 15.41
C LEU A 40 17.65 -4.00 16.88
N GLY A 41 18.45 -4.94 17.39
CA GLY A 41 18.32 -5.52 18.73
C GLY A 41 17.13 -6.47 18.87
N LEU A 42 16.57 -6.96 17.75
CA LEU A 42 15.43 -7.87 17.72
C LEU A 42 15.86 -9.31 17.59
N THR A 43 15.09 -10.22 18.19
CA THR A 43 15.26 -11.67 17.97
C THR A 43 14.91 -12.06 16.54
N ALA A 44 15.41 -13.21 16.09
CA ALA A 44 15.06 -13.75 14.76
C ALA A 44 13.55 -13.95 14.59
N ALA A 45 12.85 -14.36 15.65
CA ALA A 45 11.41 -14.53 15.64
C ALA A 45 10.66 -13.20 15.46
N GLU A 46 11.11 -12.13 16.12
CA GLU A 46 10.47 -10.82 15.99
C GLU A 46 10.61 -10.22 14.59
N ARG A 47 11.76 -10.43 13.94
CA ARG A 47 12.03 -9.92 12.58
C ARG A 47 11.19 -10.56 11.47
N VAL A 48 10.49 -11.66 11.74
CA VAL A 48 9.60 -12.30 10.75
C VAL A 48 8.12 -12.05 11.03
N ARG A 49 7.77 -11.40 12.15
CA ARG A 49 6.37 -11.04 12.47
C ARG A 49 5.90 -9.83 11.68
N HIS A 50 4.58 -9.60 11.73
CA HIS A 50 3.89 -8.47 11.11
C HIS A 50 4.42 -7.09 11.56
N ILE A 51 5.18 -7.00 12.65
CA ILE A 51 5.80 -5.72 13.05
C ILE A 51 6.88 -5.26 12.06
N ALA A 52 7.48 -6.19 11.32
CA ALA A 52 8.60 -5.91 10.42
C ALA A 52 8.18 -5.63 8.96
N TRP A 53 6.98 -6.06 8.58
CA TRP A 53 6.47 -6.08 7.21
C TRP A 53 5.01 -6.55 7.20
N ASP A 54 4.36 -6.51 6.05
CA ASP A 54 2.97 -6.96 5.86
C ASP A 54 2.96 -8.34 5.17
N PRO A 55 2.81 -9.46 5.92
CA PRO A 55 2.95 -10.79 5.36
C PRO A 55 1.87 -11.10 4.30
N GLY A 56 2.31 -11.57 3.14
CA GLY A 56 1.41 -11.94 2.03
C GLY A 56 0.95 -10.78 1.14
N ALA A 57 1.04 -9.52 1.60
CA ALA A 57 0.60 -8.35 0.82
C ALA A 57 1.30 -8.28 -0.55
N LEU A 58 2.63 -8.43 -0.57
CA LEU A 58 3.38 -8.46 -1.83
C LEU A 58 2.97 -9.62 -2.74
N ALA A 59 2.70 -10.80 -2.18
CA ALA A 59 2.31 -11.96 -2.98
C ALA A 59 0.98 -11.72 -3.72
N VAL A 60 0.02 -11.09 -3.04
CA VAL A 60 -1.25 -10.65 -3.66
C VAL A 60 -0.99 -9.59 -4.73
N SER A 61 -0.15 -8.59 -4.45
CA SER A 61 0.19 -7.54 -5.42
C SER A 61 0.85 -8.06 -6.70
N LEU A 62 1.78 -9.02 -6.58
CA LEU A 62 2.42 -9.62 -7.76
C LEU A 62 1.42 -10.41 -8.60
N ARG A 63 0.50 -11.14 -7.96
CA ARG A 63 -0.57 -11.82 -8.69
C ARG A 63 -1.54 -10.84 -9.36
N LEU A 64 -1.89 -9.75 -8.68
CA LEU A 64 -2.68 -8.66 -9.27
C LEU A 64 -1.98 -8.00 -10.45
N SER A 65 -0.64 -7.83 -10.38
CA SER A 65 0.17 -7.30 -11.49
C SER A 65 -0.03 -8.11 -12.77
N GLU A 66 -0.02 -9.44 -12.67
CA GLU A 66 -0.25 -10.34 -13.81
C GLU A 66 -1.69 -10.24 -14.34
N LEU A 67 -2.68 -10.19 -13.44
CA LEU A 67 -4.10 -10.19 -13.80
C LEU A 67 -4.55 -8.87 -14.42
N LEU A 68 -3.98 -7.76 -13.94
CA LEU A 68 -4.38 -6.40 -14.30
C LEU A 68 -3.42 -5.73 -15.27
N ASP A 69 -2.31 -6.38 -15.61
CA ASP A 69 -1.18 -5.79 -16.34
C ASP A 69 -0.73 -4.46 -15.71
N ALA A 70 -0.48 -4.48 -14.40
CA ALA A 70 -0.22 -3.29 -13.60
C ALA A 70 1.22 -3.25 -13.06
N PRO A 71 1.92 -2.11 -13.08
CA PRO A 71 3.18 -1.97 -12.36
C PRO A 71 3.00 -2.14 -10.85
N VAL A 72 3.98 -2.77 -10.21
CA VAL A 72 4.09 -2.88 -8.74
C VAL A 72 5.36 -2.18 -8.30
N VAL A 73 5.24 -1.17 -7.44
CA VAL A 73 6.37 -0.52 -6.76
C VAL A 73 6.43 -1.03 -5.32
N GLN A 74 7.55 -1.66 -4.94
CA GLN A 74 7.70 -2.26 -3.61
C GLN A 74 8.95 -1.74 -2.90
N SER A 75 8.83 -1.43 -1.61
CA SER A 75 9.99 -1.25 -0.74
C SER A 75 10.69 -2.60 -0.54
N THR A 76 12.02 -2.61 -0.47
CA THR A 76 12.79 -3.82 -0.10
C THR A 76 13.32 -3.76 1.31
N VAL A 77 12.96 -2.74 2.08
CA VAL A 77 13.47 -2.46 3.42
C VAL A 77 12.31 -2.57 4.43
N SER A 78 12.59 -3.18 5.58
CA SER A 78 11.63 -3.28 6.67
C SER A 78 11.15 -1.92 7.16
N ARG A 79 9.85 -1.81 7.44
CA ARG A 79 9.25 -0.63 8.07
C ARG A 79 9.85 -0.30 9.45
N LEU A 80 10.50 -1.26 10.11
CA LEU A 80 11.20 -1.02 11.37
C LEU A 80 12.50 -0.22 11.20
N VAL A 81 13.09 -0.28 10.00
CA VAL A 81 14.17 0.63 9.64
C VAL A 81 13.57 2.00 9.38
N ILE A 82 12.64 2.09 8.43
CA ILE A 82 11.94 3.33 8.11
C ILE A 82 10.61 2.98 7.47
N ASP A 83 9.53 3.52 8.03
CA ASP A 83 8.18 3.30 7.53
C ASP A 83 7.96 4.24 6.34
N CYS A 84 7.92 3.68 5.14
CA CYS A 84 7.70 4.47 3.91
C CYS A 84 6.27 5.00 3.80
N ASN A 85 5.33 4.52 4.61
CA ASN A 85 3.97 5.05 4.67
C ASN A 85 3.81 6.05 5.83
N ARG A 86 4.85 6.85 6.09
CA ARG A 86 4.88 7.97 7.02
C ARG A 86 5.54 9.18 6.38
N ASP A 87 5.07 10.37 6.79
CA ASP A 87 5.78 11.61 6.43
C ASP A 87 7.18 11.61 7.04
N THR A 88 8.09 12.26 6.33
CA THR A 88 9.46 12.52 6.76
C THR A 88 9.57 13.38 8.01
N ASP A 89 8.51 13.97 8.58
CA ASP A 89 8.54 14.63 9.89
C ASP A 89 7.82 13.83 10.99
N ALA A 90 7.17 12.72 10.62
CA ALA A 90 6.38 11.92 11.55
C ALA A 90 7.26 11.34 12.69
N PRO A 91 6.75 11.32 13.93
CA PRO A 91 7.47 10.79 15.08
C PRO A 91 7.67 9.27 15.00
N ASP A 92 6.80 8.56 14.27
CA ASP A 92 6.85 7.12 14.06
C ASP A 92 7.43 6.72 12.69
N LEU A 93 8.03 7.66 11.94
CA LEU A 93 8.80 7.36 10.71
C LEU A 93 9.86 6.27 10.95
N VAL A 94 10.50 6.32 12.12
CA VAL A 94 11.40 5.28 12.63
C VAL A 94 10.89 4.84 13.99
N PRO A 95 10.15 3.73 14.08
CA PRO A 95 9.37 3.41 15.27
C PRO A 95 10.25 2.95 16.44
N LEU A 96 10.06 3.54 17.63
CA LEU A 96 10.68 3.07 18.88
C LEU A 96 10.04 1.78 19.40
N VAL A 97 8.74 1.62 19.13
CA VAL A 97 7.93 0.47 19.55
C VAL A 97 6.99 0.12 18.40
N SER A 98 6.84 -1.18 18.12
CA SER A 98 5.81 -1.70 17.21
C SER A 98 4.99 -2.74 17.95
N GLU A 99 3.67 -2.53 17.99
CA GLU A 99 2.73 -3.28 18.84
C GLU A 99 3.10 -3.22 20.34
N LEU A 100 3.74 -4.26 20.87
CA LEU A 100 4.24 -4.41 22.24
C LEU A 100 5.76 -4.64 22.28
N THR A 101 6.43 -4.54 21.13
CA THR A 101 7.84 -4.85 20.98
C THR A 101 8.63 -3.57 20.85
N GLU A 102 9.53 -3.35 21.80
CA GLU A 102 10.55 -2.32 21.71
C GLU A 102 11.51 -2.62 20.56
N ILE A 103 12.01 -1.57 19.90
CA ILE A 103 13.00 -1.68 18.84
C ILE A 103 14.30 -1.02 19.33
N PRO A 104 15.18 -1.75 20.05
CA PRO A 104 16.35 -1.15 20.71
C PRO A 104 17.26 -0.38 19.76
N GLY A 105 17.42 -0.87 18.53
CA GLY A 105 18.23 -0.23 17.49
C GLY A 105 17.71 1.13 17.01
N ASN A 106 16.49 1.53 17.41
CA ASN A 106 15.91 2.83 17.11
C ASN A 106 15.96 3.80 18.31
N ALA A 107 16.32 3.36 19.53
CA ALA A 107 16.27 4.17 20.75
C ALA A 107 17.23 5.37 20.77
N ALA A 108 18.37 5.26 20.10
CA ALA A 108 19.40 6.30 20.04
C ALA A 108 19.54 6.90 18.63
N LEU A 109 18.43 6.98 17.87
CA LEU A 109 18.45 7.51 16.51
C LEU A 109 18.90 8.97 16.48
N THR A 110 20.01 9.25 15.80
CA THR A 110 20.47 10.61 15.56
C THR A 110 19.75 11.26 14.38
N ALA A 111 19.81 12.59 14.27
CA ALA A 111 19.30 13.29 13.09
C ALA A 111 20.01 12.82 11.80
N ASP A 112 21.30 12.54 11.87
CA ASP A 112 22.08 12.04 10.73
C ASP A 112 21.62 10.63 10.31
N ASP A 113 21.38 9.73 11.28
CA ASP A 113 20.83 8.40 10.98
C ASP A 113 19.45 8.48 10.34
N ARG A 114 18.60 9.37 10.85
CA ARG A 114 17.26 9.61 10.31
C ARG A 114 17.33 10.11 8.87
N ASN A 115 18.15 11.12 8.61
CA ASN A 115 18.35 11.67 7.26
C ASN A 115 18.96 10.63 6.30
N TRP A 116 19.87 9.79 6.79
CA TRP A 116 20.43 8.70 6.00
C TRP A 116 19.37 7.67 5.61
N ARG A 117 18.52 7.23 6.56
CA ARG A 117 17.41 6.31 6.27
C ARG A 117 16.43 6.91 5.26
N ILE A 118 16.15 8.22 5.38
CA ILE A 118 15.32 8.94 4.40
C ILE A 118 15.96 8.89 3.01
N ALA A 119 17.22 9.32 2.90
CA ALA A 119 17.92 9.43 1.62
C ALA A 119 18.16 8.09 0.92
N THR A 120 18.22 6.99 1.68
CA THR A 120 18.61 5.67 1.15
C THR A 120 17.45 4.68 1.01
N ALA A 121 16.29 4.94 1.62
CA ALA A 121 15.14 4.05 1.54
C ALA A 121 13.82 4.77 1.25
N HIS A 122 13.42 5.74 2.10
CA HIS A 122 12.15 6.48 1.95
C HIS A 122 12.09 7.28 0.65
N ALA A 123 12.99 8.24 0.47
CA ALA A 123 12.99 9.10 -0.72
C ALA A 123 13.14 8.32 -2.03
N PRO A 124 14.03 7.30 -2.15
CA PRO A 124 14.08 6.43 -3.33
C PRO A 124 12.79 5.68 -3.64
N PHE A 125 12.03 5.28 -2.62
CA PHE A 125 10.73 4.61 -2.80
C PHE A 125 9.68 5.57 -3.35
N HIS A 126 9.50 6.76 -2.74
CA HIS A 126 8.54 7.75 -3.24
C HIS A 126 8.92 8.26 -4.63
N ALA A 127 10.21 8.52 -4.90
CA ALA A 127 10.67 8.90 -6.23
C ALA A 127 10.43 7.82 -7.30
N ALA A 128 10.39 6.55 -6.91
CA ALA A 128 10.03 5.46 -7.83
C ALA A 128 8.54 5.45 -8.18
N ILE A 129 7.67 5.73 -7.19
CA ILE A 129 6.23 5.86 -7.42
C ILE A 129 5.96 7.04 -8.36
N GLU A 130 6.55 8.21 -8.06
CA GLU A 130 6.45 9.41 -8.92
C GLU A 130 6.90 9.13 -10.34
N ARG A 131 8.07 8.50 -10.51
CA ARG A 131 8.59 8.16 -11.84
C ARG A 131 7.64 7.27 -12.64
N VAL A 132 7.01 6.28 -12.00
CA VAL A 132 6.02 5.42 -12.66
C VAL A 132 4.78 6.23 -13.04
N LEU A 133 4.22 7.01 -12.11
CA LEU A 133 3.03 7.82 -12.36
C LEU A 133 3.26 8.88 -13.45
N SER A 134 4.37 9.63 -13.39
CA SER A 134 4.71 10.64 -14.39
C SER A 134 4.97 10.05 -15.77
N ALA A 135 5.62 8.89 -15.86
CA ALA A 135 5.84 8.22 -17.16
C ALA A 135 4.51 7.82 -17.82
N ARG A 136 3.54 7.38 -17.01
CA ARG A 136 2.20 7.00 -17.48
C ARG A 136 1.39 8.22 -17.91
N ASP A 137 1.40 9.27 -17.12
CA ASP A 137 0.75 10.55 -17.46
C ASP A 137 1.29 11.12 -18.78
N ALA A 138 2.63 11.16 -18.94
CA ALA A 138 3.27 11.60 -20.17
C ALA A 138 2.91 10.73 -21.40
N ALA A 139 2.55 9.46 -21.17
CA ALA A 139 2.08 8.54 -22.20
C ALA A 139 0.54 8.56 -22.40
N GLY A 140 -0.19 9.42 -21.69
CA GLY A 140 -1.66 9.49 -21.72
C GLY A 140 -2.35 8.26 -21.15
N GLN A 141 -1.67 7.50 -20.28
CA GLN A 141 -2.19 6.28 -19.66
C GLN A 141 -2.90 6.62 -18.34
N PRO A 142 -4.12 6.11 -18.10
CA PRO A 142 -4.82 6.34 -16.84
C PRO A 142 -4.09 5.67 -15.68
N SER A 143 -4.13 6.28 -14.49
CA SER A 143 -3.54 5.71 -13.28
C SER A 143 -4.54 5.76 -12.12
N ILE A 144 -4.80 4.61 -11.52
CA ILE A 144 -5.55 4.43 -10.28
C ILE A 144 -4.56 3.81 -9.28
N LEU A 145 -4.33 4.50 -8.17
CA LEU A 145 -3.36 4.08 -7.17
C LEU A 145 -3.98 3.04 -6.22
N VAL A 146 -3.30 1.92 -6.04
CA VAL A 146 -3.72 0.86 -5.10
C VAL A 146 -2.59 0.60 -4.10
N CYS A 147 -2.74 1.08 -2.88
CA CYS A 147 -1.82 0.78 -1.78
C CYS A 147 -2.21 -0.57 -1.15
N MET A 148 -1.35 -1.57 -1.23
CA MET A 148 -1.64 -2.92 -0.73
C MET A 148 -0.94 -3.18 0.59
N HIS A 149 -1.73 -3.60 1.58
CA HIS A 149 -1.30 -3.89 2.94
C HIS A 149 -1.93 -5.18 3.46
N SER A 150 -1.42 -5.61 4.61
CA SER A 150 -2.04 -6.67 5.38
C SER A 150 -1.91 -6.39 6.87
N PHE A 151 -2.82 -6.95 7.66
CA PHE A 151 -2.85 -6.72 9.11
C PHE A 151 -3.01 -8.02 9.91
N THR A 152 -2.51 -8.00 11.16
CA THR A 152 -2.65 -9.12 12.10
C THR A 152 -4.10 -9.35 12.52
N PRO A 153 -4.61 -10.61 12.65
CA PRO A 153 -5.98 -10.89 13.05
C PRO A 153 -6.27 -10.52 14.50
N VAL A 154 -5.23 -10.50 15.34
CA VAL A 154 -5.31 -10.09 16.75
C VAL A 154 -4.32 -8.97 16.97
N TYR A 155 -4.82 -7.84 17.47
CA TYR A 155 -3.98 -6.70 17.82
C TYR A 155 -4.16 -6.37 19.29
N LYS A 156 -3.09 -6.48 20.08
CA LYS A 156 -3.11 -6.24 21.54
C LYS A 156 -4.24 -7.01 22.26
N GLY A 157 -4.48 -8.25 21.84
CA GLY A 157 -5.50 -9.13 22.41
C GLY A 157 -6.92 -8.96 21.85
N VAL A 158 -7.17 -7.99 20.97
CA VAL A 158 -8.48 -7.74 20.36
C VAL A 158 -8.54 -8.36 18.96
N GLN A 159 -9.59 -9.17 18.72
CA GLN A 159 -9.86 -9.79 17.43
C GLN A 159 -10.32 -8.74 16.41
N ARG A 160 -9.81 -8.82 15.18
CA ARG A 160 -10.25 -8.00 14.05
C ARG A 160 -11.13 -8.84 13.12
N PRO A 161 -12.45 -8.59 13.10
CA PRO A 161 -13.40 -9.51 12.47
C PRO A 161 -13.40 -9.42 10.94
N TRP A 162 -12.88 -8.33 10.37
CA TRP A 162 -12.86 -8.09 8.93
C TRP A 162 -11.77 -8.95 8.27
N PRO A 163 -12.07 -9.74 7.23
CA PRO A 163 -11.02 -10.35 6.41
C PRO A 163 -10.39 -9.35 5.43
N ILE A 164 -11.07 -8.23 5.14
CA ILE A 164 -10.56 -7.12 4.33
C ILE A 164 -11.03 -5.78 4.90
N GLY A 165 -10.13 -4.82 4.93
CA GLY A 165 -10.36 -3.41 5.19
C GLY A 165 -10.13 -2.58 3.94
N LEU A 166 -10.92 -1.53 3.77
CA LEU A 166 -10.75 -0.53 2.73
C LEU A 166 -10.56 0.83 3.38
N ILE A 167 -9.46 1.49 3.03
CA ILE A 167 -9.08 2.79 3.58
C ILE A 167 -9.10 3.80 2.43
N HIS A 168 -9.78 4.91 2.66
CA HIS A 168 -9.75 6.05 1.76
C HIS A 168 -9.06 7.24 2.43
N ALA A 169 -8.57 8.15 1.61
CA ALA A 169 -8.03 9.43 2.05
C ALA A 169 -9.16 10.48 2.07
N ARG A 170 -8.98 11.64 1.45
CA ARG A 170 -10.02 12.67 1.33
C ARG A 170 -11.08 12.29 0.30
N ASP A 171 -10.67 11.72 -0.82
CA ASP A 171 -11.58 11.22 -1.85
C ASP A 171 -11.93 9.75 -1.58
N GLN A 172 -13.21 9.50 -1.32
CA GLN A 172 -13.72 8.16 -1.06
C GLN A 172 -14.31 7.48 -2.31
N ARG A 173 -14.45 8.17 -3.44
CA ARG A 173 -15.28 7.71 -4.58
C ARG A 173 -14.83 6.34 -5.11
N TYR A 174 -13.55 6.19 -5.42
CA TYR A 174 -13.03 4.92 -5.94
C TYR A 174 -13.10 3.80 -4.89
N THR A 175 -12.73 4.10 -3.64
CA THR A 175 -12.78 3.13 -2.53
C THR A 175 -14.22 2.70 -2.22
N ALA A 176 -15.21 3.59 -2.31
CA ALA A 176 -16.62 3.27 -2.16
C ALA A 176 -17.13 2.38 -3.30
N ALA A 177 -16.73 2.66 -4.55
CA ALA A 177 -17.05 1.79 -5.69
C ALA A 177 -16.43 0.39 -5.53
N LEU A 178 -15.21 0.29 -4.99
CA LEU A 178 -14.57 -0.98 -4.66
C LEU A 178 -15.33 -1.74 -3.55
N ARG A 179 -15.77 -1.05 -2.50
CA ARG A 179 -16.62 -1.64 -1.46
C ARG A 179 -17.88 -2.23 -2.05
N ASP A 180 -18.56 -1.49 -2.92
CA ASP A 180 -19.82 -1.93 -3.53
C ASP A 180 -19.59 -3.12 -4.48
N ALA A 181 -18.48 -3.13 -5.23
CA ALA A 181 -18.07 -4.26 -6.05
C ALA A 181 -17.75 -5.52 -5.22
N LEU A 182 -17.12 -5.36 -4.05
CA LEU A 182 -16.86 -6.47 -3.12
C LEU A 182 -18.15 -7.01 -2.50
N ALA A 183 -19.09 -6.14 -2.12
CA ALA A 183 -20.39 -6.53 -1.61
C ALA A 183 -21.23 -7.28 -2.66
N ALA A 184 -21.08 -6.93 -3.95
CA ALA A 184 -21.71 -7.65 -5.05
C ALA A 184 -21.06 -9.03 -5.33
N ASP A 185 -19.73 -9.15 -5.22
CA ASP A 185 -19.01 -10.44 -5.36
C ASP A 185 -19.29 -11.40 -4.21
N ALA A 186 -19.41 -10.89 -2.98
CA ALA A 186 -19.69 -11.67 -1.78
C ALA A 186 -20.50 -10.85 -0.76
N ALA A 187 -21.82 -11.04 -0.75
CA ALA A 187 -22.76 -10.26 0.07
C ALA A 187 -22.57 -10.43 1.59
N ASP A 188 -21.95 -11.53 2.03
CA ASP A 188 -21.64 -11.83 3.43
C ASP A 188 -20.20 -11.43 3.83
N LEU A 189 -19.43 -10.83 2.92
CA LEU A 189 -18.07 -10.39 3.21
C LEU A 189 -18.08 -9.20 4.16
N ASN A 190 -17.56 -9.39 5.37
CA ASN A 190 -17.45 -8.34 6.39
C ASN A 190 -16.34 -7.34 6.05
N VAL A 191 -16.61 -6.40 5.14
CA VAL A 191 -15.66 -5.36 4.73
C VAL A 191 -15.54 -4.29 5.82
N GLY A 192 -14.32 -4.06 6.33
CA GLY A 192 -14.02 -2.94 7.21
C GLY A 192 -13.90 -1.64 6.43
N TRP A 193 -14.66 -0.60 6.81
CA TRP A 193 -14.58 0.72 6.18
C TRP A 193 -13.76 1.67 7.06
N ASN A 194 -12.57 2.08 6.59
CA ASN A 194 -11.52 2.71 7.40
C ASN A 194 -11.20 1.88 8.66
N GLU A 195 -11.11 0.57 8.48
CA GLU A 195 -10.76 -0.41 9.51
C GLU A 195 -9.68 -1.35 8.96
N PRO A 196 -8.74 -1.85 9.78
CA PRO A 196 -8.58 -1.56 11.20
C PRO A 196 -7.85 -0.23 11.48
N TYR A 197 -7.61 0.57 10.44
CA TYR A 197 -6.92 1.86 10.51
C TYR A 197 -7.64 2.90 9.64
N SER A 198 -7.39 4.19 9.91
CA SER A 198 -7.95 5.31 9.16
C SER A 198 -6.93 6.42 8.93
N ALA A 199 -7.24 7.38 8.06
CA ALA A 199 -6.39 8.56 7.81
C ALA A 199 -6.03 9.34 9.10
N LEU A 200 -6.90 9.30 10.11
CA LEU A 200 -6.66 9.93 11.41
C LEU A 200 -5.45 9.33 12.16
N ASN A 201 -4.97 8.17 11.74
CA ASN A 201 -3.85 7.45 12.35
C ASN A 201 -2.51 7.67 11.63
N GLY A 202 -2.46 8.53 10.59
CA GLY A 202 -1.24 8.79 9.82
C GLY A 202 -0.77 7.60 8.97
N VAL A 203 -1.62 6.61 8.74
CA VAL A 203 -1.31 5.39 7.95
C VAL A 203 -1.64 5.52 6.46
N THR A 204 -1.99 6.72 6.01
CA THR A 204 -2.45 6.99 4.64
C THR A 204 -1.45 7.83 3.85
N TYR A 205 -0.21 7.99 4.32
CA TYR A 205 0.77 8.89 3.68
C TYR A 205 0.95 8.60 2.19
N THR A 206 1.26 7.35 1.80
CA THR A 206 1.42 6.97 0.39
C THR A 206 0.14 7.23 -0.41
N LEU A 207 -1.01 6.88 0.17
CA LEU A 207 -2.33 7.04 -0.45
C LEU A 207 -2.64 8.53 -0.71
N GLU A 208 -2.41 9.39 0.29
CA GLU A 208 -2.68 10.82 0.22
C GLU A 208 -1.68 11.55 -0.66
N HIS A 209 -0.40 11.22 -0.54
CA HIS A 209 0.68 11.91 -1.21
C HIS A 209 0.69 11.60 -2.72
N HIS A 210 0.53 10.33 -3.09
CA HIS A 210 0.59 9.90 -4.49
C HIS A 210 -0.78 9.76 -5.15
N GLY A 211 -1.85 9.58 -4.38
CA GLY A 211 -3.23 9.45 -4.86
C GLY A 211 -3.93 10.80 -4.90
N ASP A 212 -4.72 11.10 -3.87
CA ASP A 212 -5.56 12.30 -3.77
C ASP A 212 -4.77 13.61 -3.97
N GLY A 213 -3.55 13.68 -3.46
CA GLY A 213 -2.66 14.85 -3.61
C GLY A 213 -2.31 15.16 -5.07
N ASN A 214 -2.38 14.15 -5.94
CA ASN A 214 -2.16 14.26 -7.38
C ASN A 214 -3.48 14.22 -8.17
N GLY A 215 -4.63 14.23 -7.50
CA GLY A 215 -5.95 14.15 -8.12
C GLY A 215 -6.25 12.79 -8.78
N LEU A 216 -5.54 11.73 -8.40
CA LEU A 216 -5.76 10.38 -8.90
C LEU A 216 -6.82 9.66 -8.07
N ASP A 217 -7.63 8.82 -8.73
CA ASP A 217 -8.44 7.84 -8.03
C ASP A 217 -7.51 6.89 -7.25
N ALA A 218 -7.82 6.66 -5.98
CA ALA A 218 -6.96 5.87 -5.12
C ALA A 218 -7.73 5.05 -4.09
N THR A 219 -7.12 3.96 -3.65
CA THR A 219 -7.60 3.14 -2.55
C THR A 219 -6.45 2.46 -1.82
N MET A 220 -6.62 2.24 -0.53
CA MET A 220 -5.75 1.38 0.26
C MET A 220 -6.55 0.14 0.67
N ILE A 221 -5.95 -1.03 0.41
CA ILE A 221 -6.53 -2.34 0.72
C ILE A 221 -5.71 -2.96 1.84
N GLU A 222 -6.41 -3.39 2.88
CA GLU A 222 -5.86 -4.08 4.04
C GLU A 222 -6.43 -5.49 4.08
N ILE A 223 -5.62 -6.53 3.87
CA ILE A 223 -6.10 -7.92 3.96
C ILE A 223 -5.66 -8.52 5.30
N ARG A 224 -6.55 -9.19 6.03
CA ARG A 224 -6.14 -9.87 7.25
C ARG A 224 -5.16 -10.98 6.87
N HIS A 225 -3.93 -10.90 7.37
CA HIS A 225 -2.83 -11.65 6.76
C HIS A 225 -2.99 -13.18 6.84
N ASP A 226 -3.76 -13.71 7.80
CA ASP A 226 -4.11 -15.14 7.90
C ASP A 226 -4.92 -15.64 6.70
N GLU A 227 -5.55 -14.74 5.94
CA GLU A 227 -6.24 -15.04 4.69
C GLU A 227 -5.30 -15.25 3.50
N ILE A 228 -4.02 -14.82 3.61
CA ILE A 228 -3.06 -14.68 2.49
C ILE A 228 -1.64 -15.15 2.83
N LEU A 229 -1.46 -15.96 3.88
CA LEU A 229 -0.16 -16.61 4.15
C LEU A 229 0.15 -17.75 3.18
N GLU A 230 -0.89 -18.36 2.62
CA GLU A 230 -0.78 -19.55 1.76
C GLU A 230 -1.11 -19.23 0.29
N PRO A 231 -0.51 -19.95 -0.69
CA PRO A 231 -0.72 -19.69 -2.11
C PRO A 231 -2.19 -19.67 -2.56
N ASN A 232 -3.04 -20.53 -2.01
CA ASN A 232 -4.46 -20.56 -2.33
C ASN A 232 -5.20 -19.30 -1.83
N GLY A 233 -4.85 -18.85 -0.62
CA GLY A 233 -5.39 -17.61 -0.05
C GLY A 233 -5.03 -16.39 -0.90
N VAL A 234 -3.76 -16.31 -1.31
CA VAL A 234 -3.23 -15.29 -2.22
C VAL A 234 -3.99 -15.30 -3.56
N ALA A 235 -4.12 -16.46 -4.20
CA ALA A 235 -4.80 -16.59 -5.49
C ALA A 235 -6.27 -16.16 -5.39
N ARG A 236 -6.99 -16.66 -4.38
CA ARG A 236 -8.40 -16.32 -4.13
C ARG A 236 -8.60 -14.81 -3.95
N TRP A 237 -7.76 -14.16 -3.15
CA TRP A 237 -7.86 -12.73 -2.92
C TRP A 237 -7.47 -11.90 -4.13
N ALA A 238 -6.39 -12.26 -4.83
CA ALA A 238 -5.97 -11.56 -6.03
C ALA A 238 -7.02 -11.67 -7.15
N ASP A 239 -7.59 -12.86 -7.40
CA ASP A 239 -8.61 -13.05 -8.43
C ASP A 239 -9.89 -12.25 -8.10
N ARG A 240 -10.31 -12.23 -6.83
CA ARG A 240 -11.45 -11.40 -6.37
C ARG A 240 -11.16 -9.91 -6.56
N LEU A 241 -10.03 -9.44 -6.05
CA LEU A 241 -9.66 -8.02 -6.11
C LEU A 241 -9.48 -7.54 -7.55
N ALA A 242 -8.93 -8.35 -8.45
CA ALA A 242 -8.80 -8.00 -9.87
C ALA A 242 -10.17 -7.72 -10.51
N ARG A 243 -11.18 -8.55 -10.23
CA ARG A 243 -12.55 -8.32 -10.68
C ARG A 243 -13.12 -7.06 -10.05
N CYS A 244 -13.09 -6.94 -8.72
CA CYS A 244 -13.72 -5.83 -8.01
C CYS A 244 -13.08 -4.47 -8.31
N LEU A 245 -11.75 -4.38 -8.45
CA LEU A 245 -11.05 -3.15 -8.87
C LEU A 245 -11.48 -2.71 -10.28
N THR A 246 -11.62 -3.68 -11.20
CA THR A 246 -12.07 -3.41 -12.57
C THR A 246 -13.51 -2.93 -12.60
N GLU A 247 -14.42 -3.59 -11.88
CA GLU A 247 -15.82 -3.17 -11.74
C GLU A 247 -15.96 -1.78 -11.11
N ALA A 248 -15.20 -1.51 -10.04
CA ALA A 248 -15.15 -0.19 -9.40
C ALA A 248 -14.76 0.91 -10.39
N ARG A 249 -13.73 0.66 -11.22
CA ARG A 249 -13.31 1.59 -12.27
C ARG A 249 -14.41 1.85 -13.29
N VAL A 250 -15.12 0.81 -13.74
CA VAL A 250 -16.22 0.94 -14.70
C VAL A 250 -17.35 1.80 -14.09
N ALA A 251 -17.70 1.55 -12.83
CA ALA A 251 -18.76 2.29 -12.13
C ALA A 251 -18.46 3.80 -12.04
N ILE A 252 -17.24 4.18 -11.65
CA ILE A 252 -16.87 5.59 -11.54
C ILE A 252 -16.72 6.27 -12.92
N GLY A 253 -16.25 5.54 -13.94
CA GLY A 253 -16.13 6.05 -15.31
C GLY A 253 -17.48 6.27 -15.98
N GLY A 254 -18.47 5.41 -15.70
CA GLY A 254 -19.84 5.56 -16.19
C GLY A 254 -20.59 6.73 -15.57
N ALA A 255 -20.32 7.04 -14.29
CA ALA A 255 -20.94 8.16 -13.58
C ALA A 255 -20.55 9.54 -14.16
N ALA A 256 -19.32 9.71 -14.61
CA ALA A 256 -18.84 10.97 -15.21
C ALA A 256 -19.54 11.30 -16.55
N VAL A 257 -20.04 10.30 -17.28
CA VAL A 257 -20.73 10.48 -18.57
C VAL A 257 -22.19 10.93 -18.36
N HIS A 258 -22.80 10.63 -17.22
CA HIS A 258 -24.21 10.92 -16.94
C HIS A 258 -24.46 12.30 -16.31
N SER A 259 -23.42 13.01 -15.87
CA SER A 259 -23.51 14.38 -15.34
C SER A 259 -23.44 15.49 -16.41
N GLY A 260 -23.38 15.15 -17.70
CA GLY A 260 -23.18 16.09 -18.81
C GLY A 260 -24.43 16.57 -19.57
N ALA A 261 -25.65 16.24 -19.12
CA ALA A 261 -26.88 16.61 -19.84
C ALA A 261 -27.84 17.43 -18.96
N VAL A 262 -27.47 18.67 -18.65
CA VAL A 262 -28.48 19.72 -18.41
C VAL A 262 -28.76 20.38 -19.75
N ALA A 263 -29.81 19.92 -20.42
CA ALA A 263 -30.34 20.58 -21.60
C ALA A 263 -30.83 21.97 -21.20
N THR A 264 -30.09 23.00 -21.61
CA THR A 264 -30.58 24.38 -21.64
C THR A 264 -31.66 24.48 -22.69
N GLY A 265 -32.91 24.28 -22.26
CA GLY A 265 -34.09 24.53 -23.07
C GLY A 265 -34.33 26.03 -23.24
N GLY A 266 -34.39 26.46 -24.49
CA GLY A 266 -35.04 27.69 -24.93
C GLY A 266 -34.84 27.89 -26.44
N PRO A 267 -35.67 28.67 -27.14
CA PRO A 267 -37.00 29.19 -26.79
C PRO A 267 -38.06 28.91 -27.89
N ILE A 268 -39.35 28.90 -27.54
CA ILE A 268 -40.46 29.49 -28.33
C ILE A 268 -41.49 30.02 -27.34
#